data_AF-A0A519TH57-F1
#
_entry.id   AF-A0A519TH57-F1
#
_cell.length_a   1.000
_cell.length_b   1.000
_cell.length_c   1.000
_cell.angle_alpha   90.00
_cell.angle_beta   90.00
_cell.angle_gamma   90.00
#
_symmetry.space_group_name_H-M   'P 1'
#
loop_
_entity.id
_entity.type
_entity.pdbx_description
1 polymer ?
#
loop_
_entity_poly.entity_id
_entity_poly.type
_entity_poly.pdbx_seq_one_letter_code
_entity_poly.pdbx_strand_id
1 'polypeptide(L)'
;NYIQSAGFKIIYPNELEKEAQRMANTLPFIYPKIGLGLRQQNTSFPLLLQNRGTIANGFVQLAPKKSEFYATPPQYFDSQDWLNNLAVHELRHIAQFDKLTGTQAHPFPELVYFAYFGAGLPTWFFEGDAVVNETALTESGRGRQPNWIMPFRTPILQGKKFSYSKAYFGSNKDVTPGYYQTGYLMVADMKEKYGQFISDSLLSDIRKRPLRLYPFSQSLKKFTGENTKKYFLSTQEKLAQNWRAQDEKIQTENYESLNEKTSLATNYFLPVRINKKQILALKESKQETSFFVIINEDKTERKLSGIGYQEQPWFSYKNDVLVWDEIRYDPRYKQRSYSVICSYNFKTKKFKKMSSQSRLFSPSLSADGKKIIAAKVELNNQFNLVEINTISGKILKTYTNPENEILQTPAFDKTGNRIAYI
;
A
#
# COMPACT_ATOMS: atom_id res chain seq x y z
N ASN A 1 -11.77 -19.34 -15.68
CA ASN A 1 -10.86 -20.02 -16.64
C ASN A 1 -9.49 -20.19 -16.02
N TYR A 2 -8.56 -20.88 -16.69
CA TYR A 2 -7.16 -20.87 -16.29
C TYR A 2 -6.23 -20.97 -17.51
N ILE A 3 -5.02 -20.43 -17.37
CA ILE A 3 -3.91 -20.55 -18.33
C ILE A 3 -2.73 -21.19 -17.59
N GLN A 4 -2.01 -22.07 -18.28
CA GLN A 4 -0.73 -22.60 -17.81
C GLN A 4 0.41 -22.00 -18.62
N SER A 5 1.43 -21.45 -17.94
CA SER A 5 2.61 -20.90 -18.60
C SER A 5 3.83 -21.01 -17.68
N ALA A 6 4.91 -21.63 -18.17
CA ALA A 6 6.19 -21.81 -17.48
C ALA A 6 6.09 -22.21 -15.99
N GLY A 7 5.20 -23.17 -15.68
CA GLY A 7 4.99 -23.67 -14.31
C GLY A 7 3.94 -22.90 -13.49
N PHE A 8 3.47 -21.74 -13.96
CA PHE A 8 2.36 -21.02 -13.33
C PHE A 8 1.01 -21.53 -13.82
N LYS A 9 0.09 -21.82 -12.88
CA LYS A 9 -1.34 -21.97 -13.15
C LYS A 9 -2.05 -20.69 -12.76
N ILE A 10 -2.46 -19.89 -13.75
CA ILE A 10 -3.13 -18.61 -13.56
C ILE A 10 -4.63 -18.85 -13.64
N ILE A 11 -5.36 -18.63 -12.55
CA ILE A 11 -6.81 -18.79 -12.44
C ILE A 11 -7.41 -17.38 -12.45
N TYR A 12 -8.42 -17.15 -13.29
CA TYR A 12 -8.98 -15.81 -13.49
C TYR A 12 -10.46 -15.86 -13.91
N PRO A 13 -11.22 -14.79 -13.61
CA PRO A 13 -12.60 -14.60 -14.09
C PRO A 13 -12.62 -14.16 -15.56
N ASN A 14 -13.72 -14.43 -16.27
CA ASN A 14 -13.82 -14.19 -17.72
C ASN A 14 -13.45 -12.76 -18.13
N GLU A 15 -13.80 -11.76 -17.33
CA GLU A 15 -13.51 -10.35 -17.65
C GLU A 15 -12.01 -10.04 -17.68
N LEU A 16 -11.16 -10.83 -17.00
CA LEU A 16 -9.70 -10.63 -16.95
C LEU A 16 -8.91 -11.48 -17.96
N GLU A 17 -9.57 -12.11 -18.95
CA GLU A 17 -8.89 -12.95 -19.95
C GLU A 17 -7.66 -12.27 -20.60
N LYS A 18 -7.81 -11.00 -21.03
CA LYS A 18 -6.72 -10.21 -21.63
C LYS A 18 -5.54 -10.04 -20.66
N GLU A 19 -5.82 -9.67 -19.40
CA GLU A 19 -4.78 -9.51 -18.38
C GLU A 19 -4.14 -10.85 -18.00
N ALA A 20 -4.91 -11.94 -17.96
CA ALA A 20 -4.38 -13.26 -17.68
C ALA A 20 -3.41 -13.73 -18.77
N GLN A 21 -3.72 -13.49 -20.04
CA GLN A 21 -2.81 -13.76 -21.16
C GLN A 21 -1.54 -12.89 -21.08
N ARG A 22 -1.68 -11.60 -20.73
CA ARG A 22 -0.53 -10.72 -20.51
C ARG A 22 0.37 -11.27 -19.40
N MET A 23 -0.20 -11.59 -18.24
CA MET A 23 0.55 -12.13 -17.10
C MET A 23 1.16 -13.52 -17.41
N ALA A 24 0.49 -14.38 -18.18
CA ALA A 24 1.04 -15.65 -18.63
C ALA A 24 2.34 -15.49 -19.44
N ASN A 25 2.46 -14.39 -20.19
CA ASN A 25 3.68 -14.07 -20.93
C ASN A 25 4.71 -13.35 -20.05
N THR A 26 4.28 -12.56 -19.05
CA THR A 26 5.18 -11.73 -18.23
C THR A 26 5.81 -12.47 -17.05
N LEU A 27 5.05 -13.30 -16.32
CA LEU A 27 5.51 -14.02 -15.13
C LEU A 27 6.77 -14.88 -15.37
N PRO A 28 6.92 -15.59 -16.51
CA PRO A 28 8.13 -16.36 -16.81
C PRO A 28 9.42 -15.52 -16.87
N PHE A 29 9.33 -14.23 -17.20
CA PHE A 29 10.48 -13.32 -17.21
C PHE A 29 10.76 -12.69 -15.85
N ILE A 30 9.72 -12.51 -15.04
CA ILE A 30 9.79 -11.88 -13.72
C ILE A 30 10.34 -12.86 -12.67
N TYR A 31 9.80 -14.07 -12.60
CA TYR A 31 10.08 -14.99 -11.50
C TYR A 31 11.56 -15.39 -11.36
N PRO A 32 12.29 -15.74 -12.44
CA PRO A 32 13.70 -16.11 -12.35
C PRO A 32 14.58 -15.02 -11.70
N LYS A 33 14.28 -13.75 -12.00
CA LYS A 33 15.00 -12.58 -11.47
C LYS A 33 14.74 -12.40 -9.97
N ILE A 34 13.48 -12.52 -9.54
CA ILE A 34 13.09 -12.39 -8.13
C ILE A 34 13.67 -13.52 -7.28
N GLY A 35 13.63 -14.75 -7.80
CA GLY A 35 14.05 -15.95 -7.10
C GLY A 35 15.56 -16.13 -7.02
N LEU A 36 16.35 -15.44 -7.86
CA LEU A 36 17.81 -15.55 -7.96
C LEU A 36 18.50 -15.43 -6.60
N GLY A 37 18.17 -14.39 -5.83
CA GLY A 37 18.76 -14.14 -4.51
C GLY A 37 18.42 -15.18 -3.42
N LEU A 38 17.54 -16.15 -3.70
CA LEU A 38 17.22 -17.30 -2.84
C LEU A 38 17.49 -18.66 -3.51
N ARG A 39 18.11 -18.63 -4.69
CA ARG A 39 18.37 -19.82 -5.51
C ARG A 39 17.09 -20.65 -5.75
N GLN A 40 15.95 -19.98 -5.91
CA GLN A 40 14.68 -20.57 -6.31
C GLN A 40 14.35 -20.10 -7.72
N GLN A 41 13.95 -21.02 -8.60
CA GLN A 41 13.69 -20.74 -10.02
C GLN A 41 12.39 -21.38 -10.52
N ASN A 42 11.82 -22.31 -9.76
CA ASN A 42 10.59 -23.01 -10.09
C ASN A 42 9.60 -22.86 -8.95
N THR A 43 8.31 -22.88 -9.26
CA THR A 43 7.25 -22.89 -8.26
C THR A 43 6.08 -23.78 -8.67
N SER A 44 5.29 -24.19 -7.68
CA SER A 44 4.03 -24.92 -7.86
C SER A 44 2.81 -24.11 -7.38
N PHE A 45 2.99 -22.84 -7.00
CA PHE A 45 1.89 -22.03 -6.47
C PHE A 45 0.96 -21.57 -7.61
N PRO A 46 -0.35 -21.89 -7.55
CA PRO A 46 -1.30 -21.27 -8.45
C PRO A 46 -1.46 -19.77 -8.13
N LEU A 47 -1.66 -18.98 -9.17
CA LEU A 47 -1.92 -17.54 -9.08
C LEU A 47 -3.40 -17.29 -9.36
N LEU A 48 -4.12 -16.63 -8.46
CA LEU A 48 -5.51 -16.22 -8.64
C LEU A 48 -5.58 -14.72 -8.92
N LEU A 49 -6.14 -14.34 -10.08
CA LEU A 49 -6.47 -12.95 -10.38
C LEU A 49 -7.90 -12.66 -9.93
N GLN A 50 -8.08 -11.62 -9.11
CA GLN A 50 -9.37 -11.18 -8.59
C GLN A 50 -9.73 -9.78 -9.13
N ASN A 51 -10.94 -9.62 -9.67
CA ASN A 51 -11.44 -8.31 -10.12
C ASN A 51 -12.67 -7.80 -9.36
N ARG A 52 -13.19 -8.52 -8.35
CA ARG A 52 -14.45 -8.15 -7.69
C ARG A 52 -14.29 -7.13 -6.55
N GLY A 53 -13.10 -7.02 -5.97
CA GLY A 53 -12.78 -6.05 -4.93
C GLY A 53 -12.31 -4.72 -5.50
N THR A 54 -12.49 -3.65 -4.73
CA THR A 54 -11.99 -2.29 -5.00
C THR A 54 -10.86 -1.86 -4.07
N ILE A 55 -10.36 -2.79 -3.26
CA ILE A 55 -9.21 -2.61 -2.35
C ILE A 55 -8.00 -3.26 -3.01
N ALA A 56 -6.91 -2.51 -3.09
CA ALA A 56 -5.66 -2.99 -3.65
C ALA A 56 -4.99 -3.94 -2.66
N ASN A 57 -4.66 -5.15 -3.11
CA ASN A 57 -4.01 -6.14 -2.25
C ASN A 57 -3.32 -7.25 -3.06
N GLY A 58 -2.39 -7.92 -2.40
CA GLY A 58 -1.74 -9.14 -2.85
C GLY A 58 -1.39 -9.99 -1.64
N PHE A 59 -1.41 -11.31 -1.76
CA PHE A 59 -0.81 -12.16 -0.75
C PHE A 59 -0.40 -13.52 -1.30
N VAL A 60 0.46 -14.21 -0.53
CA VAL A 60 0.78 -15.62 -0.71
C VAL A 60 0.50 -16.38 0.58
N GLN A 61 -0.09 -17.56 0.44
CA GLN A 61 -0.37 -18.44 1.58
C GLN A 61 -0.01 -19.89 1.27
N LEU A 62 0.27 -20.66 2.32
CA LEU A 62 0.64 -22.07 2.21
C LEU A 62 -0.55 -23.04 2.27
N ALA A 63 -1.66 -22.74 2.94
CA ALA A 63 -2.73 -23.71 3.21
C ALA A 63 -4.13 -23.23 2.75
N PRO A 64 -4.60 -23.60 1.54
CA PRO A 64 -3.83 -24.25 0.47
C PRO A 64 -2.81 -23.30 -0.17
N LYS A 65 -1.77 -23.85 -0.82
CA LYS A 65 -0.78 -23.05 -1.59
C LYS A 65 -1.48 -22.25 -2.67
N LYS A 66 -1.38 -20.92 -2.60
CA LYS A 66 -1.80 -19.99 -3.66
C LYS A 66 -1.20 -18.62 -3.44
N SER A 67 -1.10 -17.87 -4.54
CA SER A 67 -0.96 -16.42 -4.52
C SER A 67 -2.23 -15.79 -5.08
N GLU A 68 -2.66 -14.66 -4.53
CA GLU A 68 -3.85 -13.93 -4.98
C GLU A 68 -3.50 -12.48 -5.29
N PHE A 69 -3.82 -12.02 -6.50
CA PHE A 69 -3.63 -10.62 -6.93
C PHE A 69 -5.00 -9.95 -7.07
N TYR A 70 -5.19 -8.84 -6.37
CA TYR A 70 -6.38 -8.00 -6.53
C TYR A 70 -6.09 -7.00 -7.64
N ALA A 71 -6.75 -7.17 -8.76
CA ALA A 71 -6.40 -6.52 -10.02
C ALA A 71 -6.75 -5.02 -10.06
N THR A 72 -7.62 -4.54 -9.17
CA THR A 72 -7.93 -3.10 -9.04
C THR A 72 -6.74 -2.38 -8.38
N PRO A 73 -6.08 -1.43 -9.06
CA PRO A 73 -4.97 -0.68 -8.50
C PRO A 73 -5.45 0.37 -7.47
N PRO A 74 -4.59 0.77 -6.52
CA PRO A 74 -4.86 1.90 -5.66
C PRO A 74 -4.79 3.22 -6.45
N GLN A 75 -5.49 4.26 -5.98
CA GLN A 75 -5.41 5.60 -6.58
C GLN A 75 -4.18 6.41 -6.16
N TYR A 76 -3.42 5.88 -5.21
CA TYR A 76 -2.15 6.43 -4.80
C TYR A 76 -1.12 5.31 -4.92
N PHE A 77 -0.57 5.17 -6.11
CA PHE A 77 0.41 4.16 -6.46
C PHE A 77 1.62 4.81 -7.14
N ASP A 78 2.77 4.17 -7.09
CA ASP A 78 3.93 4.67 -7.82
C ASP A 78 3.77 4.45 -9.34
N SER A 79 4.63 5.06 -10.14
CA SER A 79 4.50 5.09 -11.61
C SER A 79 4.94 3.77 -12.24
N GLN A 80 4.20 2.69 -11.97
CA GLN A 80 4.46 1.34 -12.46
C GLN A 80 3.18 0.63 -12.90
N ASP A 81 3.36 -0.51 -13.59
CA ASP A 81 2.25 -1.44 -13.80
C ASP A 81 1.91 -2.17 -12.50
N TRP A 82 0.64 -2.10 -12.09
CA TRP A 82 0.15 -2.66 -10.84
C TRP A 82 0.32 -4.17 -10.71
N LEU A 83 -0.06 -4.95 -11.73
CA LEU A 83 0.01 -6.41 -11.66
C LEU A 83 1.46 -6.91 -11.74
N ASN A 84 2.33 -6.21 -12.48
CA ASN A 84 3.76 -6.49 -12.48
C ASN A 84 4.39 -6.16 -11.12
N ASN A 85 4.01 -5.06 -10.47
CA ASN A 85 4.49 -4.73 -9.13
C ASN A 85 4.06 -5.78 -8.10
N LEU A 86 2.78 -6.20 -8.13
CA LEU A 86 2.30 -7.33 -7.32
C LEU A 86 3.10 -8.61 -7.63
N ALA A 87 3.37 -8.90 -8.90
CA ALA A 87 4.21 -10.04 -9.27
C ALA A 87 5.62 -9.94 -8.67
N VAL A 88 6.24 -8.76 -8.70
CA VAL A 88 7.57 -8.58 -8.11
C VAL A 88 7.57 -8.80 -6.60
N HIS A 89 6.54 -8.30 -5.92
CA HIS A 89 6.43 -8.42 -4.48
C HIS A 89 6.01 -9.83 -4.03
N GLU A 90 4.85 -10.30 -4.48
CA GLU A 90 4.23 -11.53 -4.01
C GLU A 90 5.01 -12.77 -4.45
N LEU A 91 5.56 -12.79 -5.66
CA LEU A 91 6.35 -13.96 -6.07
C LEU A 91 7.67 -14.07 -5.28
N ARG A 92 8.11 -12.99 -4.63
CA ARG A 92 9.23 -13.08 -3.68
C ARG A 92 8.83 -13.90 -2.46
N HIS A 93 7.61 -13.76 -1.97
CA HIS A 93 7.06 -14.58 -0.91
C HIS A 93 6.96 -16.05 -1.30
N ILE A 94 6.58 -16.35 -2.54
CA ILE A 94 6.64 -17.72 -3.08
C ILE A 94 8.07 -18.28 -2.97
N ALA A 95 9.08 -17.54 -3.44
CA ALA A 95 10.47 -17.98 -3.34
C ALA A 95 10.94 -18.17 -1.88
N GLN A 96 10.47 -17.33 -0.95
CA GLN A 96 10.75 -17.49 0.49
C GLN A 96 10.09 -18.77 1.05
N PHE A 97 8.84 -19.04 0.68
CA PHE A 97 8.15 -20.28 1.07
C PHE A 97 8.79 -21.52 0.48
N ASP A 98 9.08 -21.52 -0.82
CA ASP A 98 9.73 -22.66 -1.50
C ASP A 98 11.14 -22.91 -0.94
N LYS A 99 11.87 -21.87 -0.53
CA LYS A 99 13.17 -22.01 0.14
C LYS A 99 13.09 -22.80 1.44
N LEU A 100 12.04 -22.56 2.24
CA LEU A 100 11.83 -23.18 3.55
C LEU A 100 11.16 -24.55 3.47
N THR A 101 10.19 -24.70 2.57
CA THR A 101 9.32 -25.87 2.49
C THR A 101 9.71 -26.85 1.38
N GLY A 102 10.52 -26.41 0.40
CA GLY A 102 10.80 -27.15 -0.83
C GLY A 102 9.78 -26.84 -1.94
N THR A 103 10.15 -27.16 -3.18
CA THR A 103 9.37 -26.86 -4.40
C THR A 103 8.46 -28.00 -4.86
N GLN A 104 8.49 -29.15 -4.18
CA GLN A 104 7.67 -30.32 -4.56
C GLN A 104 6.20 -30.13 -4.15
N ALA A 105 5.29 -30.59 -5.00
CA ALA A 105 3.84 -30.42 -4.85
C ALA A 105 3.17 -31.41 -3.85
N HIS A 106 3.93 -32.34 -3.27
CA HIS A 106 3.39 -33.44 -2.45
C HIS A 106 3.28 -33.11 -0.94
N PRO A 107 2.37 -33.79 -0.21
CA PRO A 107 1.64 -33.23 0.91
C PRO A 107 2.38 -33.46 2.23
N PHE A 108 3.15 -32.47 2.67
CA PHE A 108 3.53 -32.35 4.07
C PHE A 108 2.82 -31.13 4.64
N PRO A 109 2.31 -31.19 5.88
CA PRO A 109 1.17 -30.39 6.29
C PRO A 109 1.48 -28.90 6.16
N GLU A 110 0.90 -28.29 5.14
CA GLU A 110 1.04 -26.86 4.83
C GLU A 110 0.73 -26.00 6.06
N LEU A 111 -0.19 -26.47 6.91
CA LEU A 111 -0.51 -25.88 8.21
C LEU A 111 0.67 -25.90 9.20
N VAL A 112 1.47 -26.97 9.24
CA VAL A 112 2.67 -27.04 10.08
C VAL A 112 3.73 -26.08 9.56
N TYR A 113 3.94 -26.01 8.24
CA TYR A 113 4.87 -25.03 7.67
C TYR A 113 4.39 -23.60 7.85
N PHE A 114 3.09 -23.34 7.74
CA PHE A 114 2.49 -22.04 8.02
C PHE A 114 2.68 -21.64 9.49
N ALA A 115 2.41 -22.55 10.43
CA ALA A 115 2.67 -22.33 11.85
C ALA A 115 4.15 -22.12 12.14
N TYR A 116 5.03 -22.93 11.53
CA TYR A 116 6.47 -22.81 11.64
C TYR A 116 6.97 -21.47 11.08
N PHE A 117 6.41 -21.02 9.97
CA PHE A 117 6.69 -19.73 9.39
C PHE A 117 6.32 -18.60 10.36
N GLY A 118 5.08 -18.62 10.88
CA GLY A 118 4.61 -17.62 11.84
C GLY A 118 5.40 -17.59 13.15
N ALA A 119 5.92 -18.73 13.61
CA ALA A 119 6.74 -18.81 14.82
C ALA A 119 8.23 -18.52 14.57
N GLY A 120 8.73 -18.83 13.37
CA GLY A 120 10.15 -18.87 13.07
C GLY A 120 10.69 -17.62 12.39
N LEU A 121 9.84 -16.88 11.67
CA LEU A 121 10.22 -15.74 10.86
C LEU A 121 9.44 -14.49 11.28
N PRO A 122 10.12 -13.39 11.61
CA PRO A 122 9.41 -12.16 11.88
C PRO A 122 8.82 -11.60 10.59
N THR A 123 7.58 -11.12 10.65
CA THR A 123 6.86 -10.55 9.50
C THR A 123 7.65 -9.42 8.86
N TRP A 124 8.37 -8.60 9.64
CA TRP A 124 9.21 -7.55 9.05
C TRP A 124 10.29 -8.11 8.11
N PHE A 125 10.87 -9.29 8.35
CA PHE A 125 11.90 -9.84 7.46
C PHE A 125 11.28 -10.33 6.16
N PHE A 126 10.15 -11.02 6.27
CA PHE A 126 9.40 -11.53 5.13
C PHE A 126 9.04 -10.40 4.16
N GLU A 127 8.39 -9.37 4.69
CA GLU A 127 7.93 -8.19 3.96
C GLU A 127 9.11 -7.31 3.52
N GLY A 128 10.07 -7.09 4.41
CA GLY A 128 11.25 -6.28 4.14
C GLY A 128 12.10 -6.82 3.01
N ASP A 129 12.35 -8.13 2.96
CA ASP A 129 13.09 -8.75 1.87
C ASP A 129 12.34 -8.71 0.54
N ALA A 130 11.00 -8.74 0.57
CA ALA A 130 10.17 -8.52 -0.60
C ALA A 130 10.21 -7.06 -1.08
N VAL A 131 10.11 -6.07 -0.19
CA VAL A 131 10.24 -4.64 -0.55
C VAL A 131 11.64 -4.32 -1.07
N VAL A 132 12.71 -4.90 -0.51
CA VAL A 132 14.07 -4.70 -1.05
C VAL A 132 14.20 -5.29 -2.46
N ASN A 133 13.59 -6.45 -2.72
CA ASN A 133 13.59 -7.06 -4.04
C ASN A 133 12.79 -6.22 -5.06
N GLU A 134 11.58 -5.79 -4.67
CA GLU A 134 10.73 -4.83 -5.41
C GLU A 134 11.49 -3.55 -5.77
N THR A 135 12.17 -2.96 -4.79
CA THR A 135 12.96 -1.75 -5.02
C THR A 135 14.13 -2.04 -5.98
N ALA A 136 14.83 -3.17 -5.83
CA ALA A 136 15.95 -3.48 -6.71
C ALA A 136 15.55 -3.80 -8.16
N LEU A 137 14.37 -4.40 -8.39
CA LEU A 137 13.94 -4.89 -9.71
C LEU A 137 12.95 -3.97 -10.44
N THR A 138 12.57 -2.84 -9.85
CA THR A 138 11.65 -1.88 -10.46
C THR A 138 12.22 -0.46 -10.40
N GLU A 139 11.73 0.43 -11.28
CA GLU A 139 12.22 1.82 -11.41
C GLU A 139 11.74 2.74 -10.28
N SER A 140 10.61 2.43 -9.65
CA SER A 140 10.04 3.19 -8.52
C SER A 140 10.23 2.39 -7.23
N GLY A 141 9.31 1.49 -6.87
CA GLY A 141 9.44 0.62 -5.70
C GLY A 141 9.33 1.40 -4.39
N ARG A 142 8.68 0.83 -3.38
CA ARG A 142 8.41 1.55 -2.11
C ARG A 142 9.65 2.10 -1.43
N GLY A 143 10.80 1.44 -1.59
CA GLY A 143 12.08 1.89 -1.02
C GLY A 143 12.62 3.22 -1.57
N ARG A 144 12.13 3.71 -2.72
CA ARG A 144 12.49 5.03 -3.28
C ARG A 144 11.51 6.14 -2.93
N GLN A 145 10.36 5.82 -2.33
CA GLN A 145 9.31 6.78 -2.05
C GLN A 145 9.63 7.58 -0.76
N PRO A 146 9.86 8.90 -0.82
CA PRO A 146 10.29 9.68 0.34
C PRO A 146 9.26 9.73 1.46
N ASN A 147 7.97 9.79 1.11
CA ASN A 147 6.88 9.80 2.08
C ASN A 147 6.77 8.46 2.84
N TRP A 148 7.08 7.35 2.19
CA TRP A 148 6.93 6.01 2.75
C TRP A 148 7.90 5.76 3.92
N ILE A 149 9.13 6.30 3.84
CA ILE A 149 10.15 6.18 4.89
C ILE A 149 10.02 7.24 6.00
N MET A 150 9.21 8.28 5.77
CA MET A 150 9.03 9.41 6.68
C MET A 150 8.67 8.99 8.13
N PRO A 151 7.77 8.00 8.38
CA PRO A 151 7.46 7.54 9.72
C PRO A 151 8.65 6.96 10.51
N PHE A 152 9.72 6.53 9.82
CA PHE A 152 10.97 6.10 10.45
C PHE A 152 11.95 7.27 10.58
N ARG A 153 12.15 8.02 9.49
CA ARG A 153 13.17 9.07 9.38
C ARG A 153 12.89 10.27 10.29
N THR A 154 11.67 10.81 10.25
CA THR A 154 11.35 12.06 10.97
C THR A 154 11.52 11.94 12.48
N PRO A 155 10.99 10.89 13.16
CA PRO A 155 11.25 10.69 14.60
C PRO A 155 12.73 10.65 14.96
N ILE A 156 13.56 9.98 14.16
CA ILE A 156 14.99 9.80 14.43
C ILE A 156 15.76 11.11 14.28
N LEU A 157 15.44 11.91 13.27
CA LEU A 157 16.00 13.25 13.11
C LEU A 157 15.58 14.18 14.26
N GLN A 158 14.37 14.00 14.79
CA GLN A 158 13.91 14.66 16.02
C GLN A 158 14.50 14.08 17.32
N GLY A 159 15.50 13.21 17.23
CA GLY A 159 16.19 12.62 18.38
C GLY A 159 15.44 11.50 19.10
N LYS A 160 14.28 11.06 18.59
CA LYS A 160 13.57 9.88 19.14
C LYS A 160 14.37 8.62 18.83
N LYS A 161 14.45 7.71 19.80
CA LYS A 161 15.01 6.36 19.63
C LYS A 161 13.89 5.34 19.80
N PHE A 162 13.58 4.60 18.74
CA PHE A 162 12.61 3.51 18.86
C PHE A 162 13.27 2.29 19.50
N SER A 163 12.53 1.58 20.34
CA SER A 163 12.84 0.20 20.65
C SER A 163 12.44 -0.67 19.46
N TYR A 164 13.13 -1.80 19.27
CA TYR A 164 12.77 -2.79 18.25
C TYR A 164 11.28 -3.16 18.31
N SER A 165 10.75 -3.43 19.50
CA SER A 165 9.34 -3.78 19.69
C SER A 165 8.38 -2.67 19.27
N LYS A 166 8.73 -1.39 19.53
CA LYS A 166 7.87 -0.26 19.15
C LYS A 166 7.91 0.01 17.65
N ALA A 167 9.07 -0.15 17.01
CA ALA A 167 9.18 -0.06 15.55
C ALA A 167 8.39 -1.20 14.86
N TYR A 168 8.44 -2.41 15.43
CA TYR A 168 7.78 -3.58 14.87
C TYR A 168 6.26 -3.62 15.10
N PHE A 169 5.82 -3.51 16.36
CA PHE A 169 4.41 -3.65 16.74
C PHE A 169 3.61 -2.34 16.71
N GLY A 170 4.30 -1.20 16.57
CA GLY A 170 3.70 0.12 16.46
C GLY A 170 3.33 0.77 17.80
N SER A 171 2.59 1.88 17.70
CA SER A 171 2.09 2.65 18.84
C SER A 171 0.81 3.42 18.47
N ASN A 172 -0.10 3.58 19.44
CA ASN A 172 -1.23 4.50 19.29
C ASN A 172 -0.84 5.97 19.58
N LYS A 173 0.24 6.19 20.33
CA LYS A 173 0.70 7.51 20.72
C LYS A 173 1.62 8.14 19.67
N ASP A 174 2.57 7.35 19.17
CA ASP A 174 3.56 7.81 18.20
C ASP A 174 3.28 7.25 16.81
N VAL A 175 3.46 8.09 15.78
CA VAL A 175 3.63 7.62 14.41
C VAL A 175 4.88 6.74 14.38
N THR A 176 4.69 5.49 14.03
CA THR A 176 5.73 4.46 14.01
C THR A 176 5.86 3.90 12.60
N PRO A 177 7.05 3.40 12.23
CA PRO A 177 7.30 2.90 10.89
C PRO A 177 6.47 1.66 10.54
N GLY A 178 6.26 0.74 11.48
CA GLY A 178 5.65 -0.55 11.21
C GLY A 178 6.64 -1.55 10.60
N TYR A 179 6.15 -2.77 10.33
CA TYR A 179 6.98 -3.90 9.95
C TYR A 179 7.55 -3.79 8.53
N TYR A 180 6.85 -3.15 7.60
CA TYR A 180 7.32 -2.96 6.22
C TYR A 180 8.57 -2.08 6.16
N GLN A 181 8.50 -0.85 6.68
CA GLN A 181 9.61 0.12 6.69
C GLN A 181 10.77 -0.36 7.55
N THR A 182 10.47 -0.89 8.75
CA THR A 182 11.49 -1.46 9.63
C THR A 182 12.22 -2.61 8.92
N GLY A 183 11.45 -3.47 8.25
CA GLY A 183 12.00 -4.61 7.56
C GLY A 183 12.83 -4.25 6.35
N TYR A 184 12.34 -3.34 5.51
CA TYR A 184 13.08 -2.83 4.35
C TYR A 184 14.44 -2.28 4.77
N LEU A 185 14.47 -1.41 5.78
CA LEU A 185 15.71 -0.79 6.27
C LEU A 185 16.70 -1.81 6.83
N MET A 186 16.22 -2.77 7.63
CA MET A 186 17.07 -3.82 8.18
C MET A 186 17.62 -4.75 7.10
N VAL A 187 16.78 -5.19 6.15
CA VAL A 187 17.22 -6.09 5.08
C VAL A 187 18.10 -5.38 4.07
N ALA A 188 17.84 -4.11 3.75
CA ALA A 188 18.70 -3.30 2.91
C ALA A 188 20.10 -3.18 3.52
N ASP A 189 20.20 -2.84 4.81
CA ASP A 189 21.47 -2.78 5.53
C ASP A 189 22.18 -4.14 5.58
N MET A 190 21.44 -5.25 5.77
CA MET A 190 22.01 -6.60 5.70
C MET A 190 22.61 -6.91 4.34
N LYS A 191 21.91 -6.59 3.25
CA LYS A 191 22.40 -6.85 1.88
C LYS A 191 23.58 -5.96 1.53
N GLU A 192 23.60 -4.72 2.01
CA GLU A 192 24.73 -3.81 1.85
C GLU A 192 26.00 -4.34 2.55
N LYS A 193 25.87 -4.82 3.79
CA LYS A 193 27.02 -5.29 4.59
C LYS A 193 27.49 -6.71 4.26
N TYR A 194 26.56 -7.63 3.99
CA TYR A 194 26.85 -9.07 3.88
C TYR A 194 26.57 -9.64 2.49
N GLY A 195 26.17 -8.80 1.54
CA GLY A 195 25.92 -9.16 0.15
C GLY A 195 24.51 -9.68 -0.14
N GLN A 196 24.18 -9.74 -1.42
CA GLN A 196 22.82 -10.06 -1.91
C GLN A 196 22.25 -11.43 -1.48
N PHE A 197 23.12 -12.38 -1.11
CA PHE A 197 22.74 -13.75 -0.73
C PHE A 197 22.57 -13.96 0.79
N ILE A 198 22.59 -12.89 1.61
CA ILE A 198 22.38 -13.03 3.06
C ILE A 198 21.00 -13.62 3.41
N SER A 199 19.94 -13.22 2.70
CA SER A 199 18.59 -13.78 2.88
C SER A 199 18.56 -15.29 2.57
N ASP A 200 19.31 -15.74 1.57
CA ASP A 200 19.46 -17.17 1.23
C ASP A 200 20.11 -17.95 2.38
N SER A 201 21.18 -17.40 2.94
CA SER A 201 21.92 -17.99 4.06
C SER A 201 21.05 -18.10 5.31
N LEU A 202 20.30 -17.04 5.65
CA LEU A 202 19.39 -17.00 6.79
C LEU A 202 18.29 -18.06 6.67
N LEU A 203 17.56 -18.08 5.56
CA LEU A 203 16.48 -19.04 5.34
C LEU A 203 16.99 -20.48 5.26
N SER A 204 18.16 -20.71 4.65
CA SER A 204 18.79 -22.03 4.58
C SER A 204 19.15 -22.56 5.97
N ASP A 205 19.69 -21.71 6.84
CA ASP A 205 20.06 -22.10 8.20
C ASP A 205 18.83 -22.34 9.09
N ILE A 206 17.76 -21.57 8.91
CA ILE A 206 16.46 -21.82 9.55
C ILE A 206 15.92 -23.20 9.14
N ARG A 207 15.89 -23.50 7.83
CA ARG A 207 15.46 -24.80 7.31
C ARG A 207 16.32 -25.97 7.83
N LYS A 208 17.65 -25.80 7.91
CA LYS A 208 18.57 -26.85 8.39
C LYS A 208 18.50 -27.08 9.90
N ARG A 209 18.14 -26.05 10.67
CA ARG A 209 18.08 -26.10 12.15
C ARG A 209 16.71 -25.60 12.63
N PRO A 210 15.64 -26.37 12.36
CA PRO A 210 14.29 -25.85 12.54
C PRO A 210 13.86 -25.75 14.00
N LEU A 211 14.34 -26.64 14.88
CA LEU A 211 13.93 -26.74 16.28
C LEU A 211 14.84 -25.93 17.21
N ARG A 212 14.50 -24.65 17.41
CA ARG A 212 15.15 -23.77 18.40
C ARG A 212 14.33 -22.51 18.67
N LEU A 213 14.52 -21.92 19.85
CA LEU A 213 13.88 -20.64 20.20
C LEU A 213 14.42 -19.50 19.34
N TYR A 214 13.53 -18.65 18.83
CA TYR A 214 13.91 -17.49 18.00
C TYR A 214 14.84 -17.86 16.83
N PRO A 215 14.43 -18.77 15.92
CA PRO A 215 15.34 -19.32 14.92
C PRO A 215 15.92 -18.23 14.01
N PHE A 216 15.13 -17.25 13.59
CA PHE A 216 15.64 -16.11 12.82
C PHE A 216 16.72 -15.31 13.58
N SER A 217 16.46 -14.91 14.82
CA SER A 217 17.41 -14.11 15.63
C SER A 217 18.73 -14.84 15.86
N GLN A 218 18.67 -16.15 16.09
CA GLN A 218 19.85 -16.99 16.21
C GLN A 218 20.58 -17.20 14.87
N SER A 219 19.88 -17.29 13.74
CA SER A 219 20.52 -17.32 12.41
C SER A 219 21.20 -16.01 12.10
N LEU A 220 20.54 -14.89 12.38
CA LEU A 220 21.11 -13.57 12.22
C LEU A 220 22.40 -13.43 13.03
N LYS A 221 22.39 -13.87 14.29
CA LYS A 221 23.61 -13.87 15.14
C LYS A 221 24.73 -14.72 14.56
N LYS A 222 24.42 -15.89 13.99
CA LYS A 222 25.42 -16.77 13.36
C LYS A 222 26.13 -16.09 12.18
N PHE A 223 25.41 -15.34 11.34
CA PHE A 223 25.99 -14.73 10.13
C PHE A 223 26.49 -13.31 10.31
N THR A 224 25.96 -12.56 11.29
CA THR A 224 26.27 -11.13 11.48
C THR A 224 26.97 -10.83 12.80
N GLY A 225 26.97 -11.77 13.75
CA GLY A 225 27.40 -11.54 15.13
C GLY A 225 26.31 -10.90 16.02
N GLU A 226 25.25 -10.35 15.43
CA GLU A 226 24.19 -9.63 16.15
C GLU A 226 22.86 -10.39 16.14
N ASN A 227 22.18 -10.39 17.29
CA ASN A 227 20.79 -10.86 17.34
C ASN A 227 19.86 -9.78 16.77
N THR A 228 18.58 -10.11 16.56
CA THR A 228 17.61 -9.18 15.93
C THR A 228 17.54 -7.80 16.59
N LYS A 229 17.53 -7.74 17.93
CA LYS A 229 17.45 -6.47 18.66
C LYS A 229 18.71 -5.64 18.47
N LYS A 230 19.90 -6.25 18.58
CA LYS A 230 21.17 -5.56 18.37
C LYS A 230 21.30 -5.05 16.94
N TYR A 231 20.95 -5.88 15.96
CA TYR A 231 20.97 -5.53 14.55
C TYR A 231 20.03 -4.36 14.22
N PHE A 232 18.83 -4.35 14.80
CA PHE A 232 17.91 -3.21 14.66
C PHE A 232 18.53 -1.91 15.20
N LEU A 233 19.14 -1.96 16.38
CA LEU A 233 19.74 -0.77 16.99
C LEU A 233 20.94 -0.26 16.19
N SER A 234 21.82 -1.15 15.71
CA SER A 234 22.97 -0.79 14.88
C SER A 234 22.53 -0.20 13.53
N THR A 235 21.48 -0.76 12.92
CA THR A 235 20.85 -0.20 11.71
C THR A 235 20.27 1.19 11.97
N GLN A 236 19.50 1.37 13.04
CA GLN A 236 18.90 2.65 13.40
C GLN A 236 19.97 3.72 13.65
N GLU A 237 21.07 3.38 14.29
CA GLU A 237 22.18 4.30 14.56
C GLU A 237 22.89 4.72 13.27
N LYS A 238 23.22 3.78 12.39
CA LYS A 238 23.79 4.08 11.07
C LYS A 238 22.88 5.02 10.26
N LEU A 239 21.58 4.72 10.20
CA LEU A 239 20.62 5.56 9.48
C LEU A 239 20.48 6.95 10.09
N ALA A 240 20.50 7.06 11.42
CA ALA A 240 20.46 8.35 12.11
C ALA A 240 21.66 9.23 11.74
N GLN A 241 22.87 8.65 11.69
CA GLN A 241 24.08 9.36 11.26
C GLN A 241 23.97 9.82 9.81
N ASN A 242 23.58 8.92 8.90
CA ASN A 242 23.45 9.22 7.47
C ASN A 242 22.41 10.32 7.20
N TRP A 243 21.25 10.25 7.85
CA TRP A 243 20.19 11.23 7.64
C TRP A 243 20.51 12.59 8.26
N ARG A 244 21.22 12.66 9.39
CA ARG A 244 21.69 13.95 9.94
C ARG A 244 22.70 14.61 9.02
N ALA A 245 23.66 13.84 8.49
CA ALA A 245 24.62 14.35 7.51
C ALA A 245 23.94 14.81 6.20
N GLN A 246 22.78 14.25 5.86
CA GLN A 246 21.95 14.75 4.74
C GLN A 246 21.19 16.02 5.13
N ASP A 247 20.62 16.08 6.33
CA ASP A 247 19.83 17.22 6.84
C ASP A 247 20.68 18.49 6.95
N GLU A 248 21.94 18.37 7.41
CA GLU A 248 22.92 19.47 7.49
C GLU A 248 23.22 20.15 6.13
N LYS A 249 22.91 19.48 5.02
CA LYS A 249 23.13 19.98 3.66
C LYS A 249 21.90 20.65 3.05
N ILE A 250 20.77 20.67 3.76
CA ILE A 250 19.48 21.14 3.25
C ILE A 250 19.08 22.39 4.04
N GLN A 251 18.64 23.43 3.35
CA GLN A 251 17.98 24.57 3.99
C GLN A 251 16.51 24.22 4.22
N THR A 252 16.05 24.36 5.46
CA THR A 252 14.68 24.06 5.86
C THR A 252 13.97 25.34 6.31
N GLU A 253 12.66 25.40 6.06
CA GLU A 253 11.79 26.47 6.56
C GLU A 253 10.87 25.90 7.63
N ASN A 254 10.71 26.64 8.73
CA ASN A 254 9.79 26.27 9.80
C ASN A 254 8.42 26.90 9.54
N TYR A 255 7.40 26.06 9.39
CA TYR A 255 6.02 26.50 9.24
C TYR A 255 5.27 26.45 10.57
N GLU A 256 4.36 27.40 10.78
CA GLU A 256 3.45 27.36 11.92
C GLU A 256 2.43 26.22 11.77
N SER A 257 2.23 25.45 12.84
CA SER A 257 1.17 24.44 12.89
C SER A 257 -0.21 25.09 12.81
N LEU A 258 -1.04 24.61 11.89
CA LEU A 258 -2.42 25.08 11.68
C LEU A 258 -3.42 24.47 12.66
N ASN A 259 -3.01 23.46 13.43
CA ASN A 259 -3.82 22.74 14.41
C ASN A 259 -3.08 22.58 15.74
N GLU A 260 -3.85 22.27 16.78
CA GLU A 260 -3.32 21.90 18.09
C GLU A 260 -2.59 20.55 18.05
N LYS A 261 -1.57 20.41 18.90
CA LYS A 261 -0.81 19.16 19.01
C LYS A 261 -1.67 18.08 19.66
N THR A 262 -1.78 16.93 18.99
CA THR A 262 -2.52 15.78 19.52
C THR A 262 -1.65 14.91 20.44
N SER A 263 -2.29 14.24 21.40
CA SER A 263 -1.64 13.26 22.30
C SER A 263 -1.47 11.87 21.67
N LEU A 264 -2.26 11.57 20.63
CA LEU A 264 -2.23 10.33 19.86
C LEU A 264 -1.75 10.60 18.43
N ALA A 265 -1.24 9.55 17.78
CA ALA A 265 -0.87 9.57 16.38
C ALA A 265 -2.10 9.91 15.53
N THR A 266 -2.06 11.07 14.88
CA THR A 266 -3.18 11.68 14.16
C THR A 266 -2.67 12.25 12.86
N ASN A 267 -3.38 11.97 11.77
CA ASN A 267 -3.11 12.52 10.45
C ASN A 267 -4.21 13.48 10.05
N TYR A 268 -3.82 14.55 9.37
CA TYR A 268 -4.71 15.51 8.74
C TYR A 268 -4.40 15.52 7.25
N PHE A 269 -5.34 15.05 6.45
CA PHE A 269 -5.18 14.90 5.01
C PHE A 269 -5.87 16.02 4.26
N LEU A 270 -5.24 16.44 3.15
CA LEU A 270 -5.81 17.32 2.13
C LEU A 270 -6.40 18.62 2.69
N PRO A 271 -5.63 19.45 3.43
CA PRO A 271 -6.17 20.69 3.98
C PRO A 271 -6.62 21.64 2.86
N VAL A 272 -7.88 22.11 2.93
CA VAL A 272 -8.48 23.06 1.98
C VAL A 272 -9.07 24.24 2.75
N ARG A 273 -8.72 25.47 2.36
CA ARG A 273 -9.35 26.67 2.91
C ARG A 273 -10.80 26.78 2.45
N ILE A 274 -11.74 26.86 3.38
CA ILE A 274 -13.16 27.09 3.08
C ILE A 274 -13.53 28.58 3.18
N ASN A 275 -12.75 29.35 3.94
CA ASN A 275 -12.75 30.82 3.96
C ASN A 275 -11.41 31.34 4.53
N LYS A 276 -11.32 32.65 4.81
CA LYS A 276 -10.09 33.28 5.33
C LYS A 276 -9.61 32.70 6.66
N LYS A 277 -10.53 32.20 7.50
CA LYS A 277 -10.28 31.80 8.89
C LYS A 277 -10.44 30.30 9.16
N GLN A 278 -10.84 29.52 8.16
CA GLN A 278 -11.21 28.13 8.36
C GLN A 278 -10.62 27.22 7.29
N ILE A 279 -10.12 26.08 7.77
CA ILE A 279 -9.55 25.01 6.97
C ILE A 279 -10.38 23.75 7.20
N LEU A 280 -10.78 23.10 6.10
CA LEU A 280 -11.35 21.78 6.10
C LEU A 280 -10.23 20.76 5.89
N ALA A 281 -10.22 19.70 6.69
CA ALA A 281 -9.31 18.57 6.50
C ALA A 281 -10.04 17.24 6.76
N LEU A 282 -9.47 16.15 6.27
CA LEU A 282 -9.87 14.81 6.64
C LEU A 282 -8.95 14.33 7.76
N LYS A 283 -9.52 14.10 8.95
CA LYS A 283 -8.79 13.70 10.15
C LYS A 283 -8.96 12.22 10.40
N GLU A 284 -7.85 11.53 10.67
CA GLU A 284 -7.81 10.13 11.06
C GLU A 284 -6.91 9.97 12.29
N SER A 285 -7.31 9.13 13.24
CA SER A 285 -6.47 8.76 14.37
C SER A 285 -6.66 7.29 14.74
N LYS A 286 -5.81 6.79 15.64
CA LYS A 286 -5.97 5.43 16.20
C LYS A 286 -7.19 5.27 17.13
N GLN A 287 -7.84 6.36 17.50
CA GLN A 287 -8.99 6.36 18.41
C GLN A 287 -10.34 6.49 17.69
N GLU A 288 -10.36 7.17 16.54
CA GLU A 288 -11.59 7.49 15.83
C GLU A 288 -11.46 7.17 14.34
N THR A 289 -12.52 6.59 13.78
CA THR A 289 -12.69 6.43 12.33
C THR A 289 -12.62 7.78 11.63
N SER A 290 -12.13 7.83 10.39
CA SER A 290 -11.93 9.07 9.64
C SER A 290 -13.17 9.97 9.60
N PHE A 291 -12.95 11.27 9.72
CA PHE A 291 -14.01 12.27 9.69
C PHE A 291 -13.52 13.61 9.13
N PHE A 292 -14.45 14.39 8.58
CA PHE A 292 -14.17 15.76 8.20
C PHE A 292 -14.12 16.67 9.43
N VAL A 293 -13.09 17.49 9.52
CA VAL A 293 -12.89 18.47 10.59
C VAL A 293 -12.70 19.86 10.01
N ILE A 294 -13.28 20.85 10.66
CA ILE A 294 -13.01 22.26 10.40
C ILE A 294 -12.09 22.78 11.49
N ILE A 295 -10.95 23.32 11.08
CA ILE A 295 -9.94 23.91 11.95
C ILE A 295 -10.06 25.43 11.80
N ASN A 296 -10.26 26.12 12.92
CA ASN A 296 -10.39 27.57 12.97
C ASN A 296 -9.02 28.26 13.12
N GLU A 297 -8.97 29.57 12.91
CA GLU A 297 -7.79 30.42 13.07
C GLU A 297 -7.16 30.33 14.47
N ASP A 298 -7.98 30.11 15.51
CA ASP A 298 -7.56 29.88 16.88
C ASP A 298 -7.16 28.42 17.17
N LYS A 299 -6.98 27.61 16.12
CA LYS A 299 -6.61 26.17 16.15
C LYS A 299 -7.68 25.27 16.79
N THR A 300 -8.84 25.80 17.16
CA THR A 300 -9.96 24.98 17.64
C THR A 300 -10.54 24.14 16.52
N GLU A 301 -10.95 22.92 16.87
CA GLU A 301 -11.47 21.95 15.91
C GLU A 301 -12.97 21.70 16.10
N ARG A 302 -13.69 21.69 14.99
CA ARG A 302 -15.10 21.28 14.93
C ARG A 302 -15.25 20.09 14.00
N LYS A 303 -15.60 18.93 14.56
CA LYS A 303 -15.99 17.73 13.81
C LYS A 303 -17.27 18.01 13.00
N LEU A 304 -17.24 17.70 11.70
CA LEU A 304 -18.37 17.90 10.79
C LEU A 304 -19.17 16.60 10.63
N SER A 305 -18.53 15.54 10.14
CA SER A 305 -19.19 14.25 9.90
C SER A 305 -18.16 13.13 9.76
N GLY A 306 -18.48 11.95 10.30
CA GLY A 306 -17.72 10.73 10.06
C GLY A 306 -17.99 10.18 8.66
N ILE A 307 -16.99 9.52 8.09
CA ILE A 307 -17.09 8.87 6.78
C ILE A 307 -16.91 7.36 6.93
N GLY A 308 -17.41 6.59 5.98
CA GLY A 308 -17.00 5.20 5.84
C GLY A 308 -15.56 5.08 5.34
N TYR A 309 -15.06 3.84 5.35
CA TYR A 309 -13.69 3.52 4.98
C TYR A 309 -13.34 4.02 3.57
N GLN A 310 -12.18 4.65 3.43
CA GLN A 310 -11.57 4.96 2.13
C GLN A 310 -10.34 4.09 1.96
N GLU A 311 -10.09 3.61 0.73
CA GLU A 311 -8.84 2.93 0.41
C GLU A 311 -7.63 3.86 0.60
N GLN A 312 -7.79 5.11 0.15
CA GLN A 312 -6.82 6.18 0.29
C GLN A 312 -7.56 7.45 0.72
N PRO A 313 -7.01 8.26 1.65
CA PRO A 313 -7.62 9.53 2.02
C PRO A 313 -7.78 10.45 0.80
N TRP A 314 -9.02 10.74 0.42
CA TRP A 314 -9.31 11.64 -0.69
C TRP A 314 -10.62 12.41 -0.52
N PHE A 315 -10.61 13.71 -0.77
CA PHE A 315 -11.82 14.51 -0.93
C PHE A 315 -11.57 15.73 -1.81
N SER A 316 -12.66 16.31 -2.30
CA SER A 316 -12.65 17.59 -3.02
C SER A 316 -13.74 18.51 -2.50
N TYR A 317 -13.39 19.78 -2.27
CA TYR A 317 -14.32 20.81 -1.84
C TYR A 317 -14.30 22.01 -2.80
N LYS A 318 -15.47 22.34 -3.37
CA LYS A 318 -15.69 23.52 -4.23
C LYS A 318 -17.13 24.02 -4.08
N ASN A 319 -17.30 25.34 -4.06
CA ASN A 319 -18.61 26.01 -4.05
C ASN A 319 -19.60 25.43 -3.03
N ASP A 320 -19.17 25.28 -1.78
CA ASP A 320 -19.96 24.69 -0.67
C ASP A 320 -20.40 23.24 -0.86
N VAL A 321 -19.82 22.53 -1.82
CA VAL A 321 -20.00 21.10 -2.02
C VAL A 321 -18.70 20.39 -1.68
N LEU A 322 -18.81 19.33 -0.91
CA LEU A 322 -17.77 18.38 -0.59
C LEU A 322 -18.12 17.03 -1.21
N VAL A 323 -17.15 16.39 -1.85
CA VAL A 323 -17.28 15.03 -2.40
C VAL A 323 -16.08 14.18 -1.99
N TRP A 324 -16.32 12.88 -1.83
CA TRP A 324 -15.30 11.88 -1.53
C TRP A 324 -15.82 10.51 -1.95
N ASP A 325 -14.94 9.52 -2.03
CA ASP A 325 -15.32 8.13 -2.25
C ASP A 325 -15.28 7.31 -0.96
N GLU A 326 -16.12 6.29 -0.86
CA GLU A 326 -16.11 5.33 0.24
C GLU A 326 -16.23 3.89 -0.27
N ILE A 327 -15.51 2.99 0.39
CA ILE A 327 -15.60 1.56 0.13
C ILE A 327 -16.86 1.00 0.78
N ARG A 328 -17.58 0.18 0.02
CA ARG A 328 -18.78 -0.55 0.44
C ARG A 328 -18.65 -2.01 0.09
N TYR A 329 -18.77 -2.86 1.11
CA TYR A 329 -18.72 -4.30 0.92
C TYR A 329 -20.07 -4.84 0.50
N ASP A 330 -20.04 -5.87 -0.33
CA ASP A 330 -21.23 -6.66 -0.60
C ASP A 330 -21.64 -7.46 0.65
N PRO A 331 -22.92 -7.42 1.06
CA PRO A 331 -23.35 -8.12 2.27
C PRO A 331 -23.27 -9.65 2.16
N ARG A 332 -23.19 -10.22 0.95
CA ARG A 332 -23.16 -11.67 0.72
C ARG A 332 -21.80 -12.18 0.30
N TYR A 333 -21.07 -11.41 -0.51
CA TYR A 333 -19.82 -11.86 -1.12
C TYR A 333 -18.61 -11.12 -0.57
N LYS A 334 -17.83 -11.78 0.30
CA LYS A 334 -16.66 -11.19 0.98
C LYS A 334 -15.63 -10.55 0.03
N GLN A 335 -15.44 -11.13 -1.15
CA GLN A 335 -14.47 -10.64 -2.15
C GLN A 335 -15.03 -9.56 -3.08
N ARG A 336 -16.29 -9.15 -2.90
CA ARG A 336 -16.92 -8.11 -3.70
C ARG A 336 -17.07 -6.84 -2.88
N SER A 337 -16.50 -5.76 -3.41
CA SER A 337 -16.66 -4.43 -2.85
C SER A 337 -16.84 -3.42 -3.97
N TYR A 338 -17.28 -2.23 -3.59
CA TYR A 338 -17.61 -1.12 -4.46
C TYR A 338 -16.94 0.13 -3.90
N SER A 339 -16.54 1.05 -4.78
CA SER A 339 -16.18 2.42 -4.39
C SER A 339 -17.28 3.36 -4.87
N VAL A 340 -17.94 4.02 -3.92
CA VAL A 340 -19.09 4.89 -4.15
C VAL A 340 -18.79 6.33 -3.82
N ILE A 341 -19.32 7.26 -4.62
CA ILE A 341 -19.16 8.69 -4.36
C ILE A 341 -20.22 9.13 -3.36
N CYS A 342 -19.78 9.84 -2.33
CA CYS A 342 -20.58 10.55 -1.36
C CYS A 342 -20.42 12.06 -1.56
N SER A 343 -21.42 12.82 -1.10
CA SER A 343 -21.40 14.26 -1.12
C SER A 343 -22.03 14.87 0.12
N TYR A 344 -21.58 16.08 0.45
CA TYR A 344 -22.15 16.92 1.49
C TYR A 344 -22.24 18.36 1.00
N ASN A 345 -23.41 18.97 1.14
CA ASN A 345 -23.62 20.38 0.82
C ASN A 345 -23.62 21.22 2.11
N PHE A 346 -22.70 22.17 2.23
CA PHE A 346 -22.53 23.03 3.42
C PHE A 346 -23.67 24.03 3.60
N LYS A 347 -24.32 24.49 2.51
CA LYS A 347 -25.46 25.40 2.60
C LYS A 347 -26.71 24.69 3.11
N THR A 348 -27.04 23.55 2.51
CA THR A 348 -28.27 22.80 2.86
C THR A 348 -28.07 21.82 4.01
N LYS A 349 -26.82 21.58 4.44
CA LYS A 349 -26.42 20.56 5.42
C LYS A 349 -26.88 19.14 5.05
N LYS A 350 -27.01 18.84 3.75
CA LYS A 350 -27.53 17.54 3.28
C LYS A 350 -26.39 16.65 2.84
N PHE A 351 -26.38 15.43 3.37
CA PHE A 351 -25.56 14.31 2.91
C PHE A 351 -26.29 13.53 1.81
N LYS A 352 -25.54 13.05 0.82
CA LYS A 352 -26.07 12.18 -0.25
C LYS A 352 -25.03 11.18 -0.72
N LYS A 353 -25.39 9.89 -0.69
CA LYS A 353 -24.70 8.85 -1.46
C LYS A 353 -25.09 8.98 -2.93
N MET A 354 -24.13 9.36 -3.78
CA MET A 354 -24.38 9.74 -5.17
C MET A 354 -24.38 8.56 -6.14
N SER A 355 -23.63 7.50 -5.83
CA SER A 355 -23.56 6.29 -6.64
C SER A 355 -23.83 5.04 -5.81
N SER A 356 -24.06 3.91 -6.46
CA SER A 356 -24.24 2.61 -5.80
C SER A 356 -23.69 1.52 -6.69
N GLN A 357 -23.10 0.50 -6.08
CA GLN A 357 -22.45 -0.60 -6.79
C GLN A 357 -21.46 -0.15 -7.87
N SER A 358 -20.77 0.97 -7.61
CA SER A 358 -19.83 1.59 -8.54
C SER A 358 -18.38 1.23 -8.22
N ARG A 359 -17.48 1.60 -9.13
CA ARG A 359 -16.02 1.48 -8.99
C ARG A 359 -15.41 2.82 -9.40
N LEU A 360 -15.80 3.87 -8.66
CA LEU A 360 -15.45 5.26 -8.91
C LEU A 360 -14.55 5.75 -7.79
N PHE A 361 -13.42 6.34 -8.14
CA PHE A 361 -12.37 6.66 -7.19
C PHE A 361 -11.86 8.09 -7.36
N SER A 362 -11.28 8.63 -6.30
CA SER A 362 -10.67 9.96 -6.24
C SER A 362 -11.51 11.07 -6.90
N PRO A 363 -12.77 11.27 -6.50
CA PRO A 363 -13.64 12.26 -7.11
C PRO A 363 -13.14 13.69 -6.86
N SER A 364 -13.21 14.54 -7.88
CA SER A 364 -12.86 15.96 -7.81
C SER A 364 -13.92 16.85 -8.45
N LEU A 365 -14.25 17.95 -7.78
CA LEU A 365 -15.27 18.90 -8.24
C LEU A 365 -14.71 19.89 -9.26
N SER A 366 -15.55 20.28 -10.23
CA SER A 366 -15.34 21.49 -11.02
C SER A 366 -15.41 22.74 -10.13
N ALA A 367 -14.84 23.85 -10.60
CA ALA A 367 -14.80 25.10 -9.83
C ALA A 367 -16.19 25.61 -9.40
N ASP A 368 -17.20 25.42 -10.24
CA ASP A 368 -18.60 25.76 -9.97
C ASP A 368 -19.35 24.71 -9.10
N GLY A 369 -18.71 23.58 -8.78
CA GLY A 369 -19.27 22.48 -7.99
C GLY A 369 -20.35 21.66 -8.71
N LYS A 370 -20.63 21.89 -10.00
CA LYS A 370 -21.74 21.23 -10.73
C LYS A 370 -21.36 19.89 -11.36
N LYS A 371 -20.07 19.64 -11.54
CA LYS A 371 -19.51 18.42 -12.14
C LYS A 371 -18.49 17.79 -11.21
N ILE A 372 -18.38 16.47 -11.30
CA ILE A 372 -17.36 15.66 -10.64
C ILE A 372 -16.60 14.92 -11.73
N ILE A 373 -15.27 14.93 -11.68
CA ILE A 373 -14.42 14.01 -12.44
C ILE A 373 -13.94 12.91 -11.50
N ALA A 374 -13.97 11.66 -11.94
CA ALA A 374 -13.51 10.52 -11.14
C ALA A 374 -12.85 9.47 -12.03
N ALA A 375 -11.92 8.71 -11.46
CA ALA A 375 -11.38 7.52 -12.11
C ALA A 375 -12.39 6.38 -12.00
N LYS A 376 -12.65 5.68 -13.11
CA LYS A 376 -13.52 4.50 -13.17
C LYS A 376 -12.68 3.29 -13.55
N VAL A 377 -12.80 2.23 -12.76
CA VAL A 377 -12.15 0.93 -13.04
C VAL A 377 -13.23 -0.09 -13.36
N GLU A 378 -13.23 -0.61 -14.58
CA GLU A 378 -14.14 -1.67 -14.99
C GLU A 378 -13.68 -3.06 -14.47
N LEU A 379 -14.55 -4.07 -14.56
CA LEU A 379 -14.23 -5.44 -14.14
C LEU A 379 -13.18 -6.12 -15.02
N ASN A 380 -13.00 -5.65 -16.26
CA ASN A 380 -11.96 -6.12 -17.17
C ASN A 380 -10.65 -5.31 -17.03
N ASN A 381 -10.51 -4.52 -15.96
CA ASN A 381 -9.38 -3.60 -15.75
C ASN A 381 -9.24 -2.52 -16.85
N GLN A 382 -10.34 -2.13 -17.51
CA GLN A 382 -10.33 -0.91 -18.30
C GLN A 382 -10.43 0.31 -17.36
N PHE A 383 -9.47 1.22 -17.48
CA PHE A 383 -9.41 2.48 -16.74
C PHE A 383 -9.97 3.61 -17.59
N ASN A 384 -10.87 4.42 -17.05
CA ASN A 384 -11.42 5.60 -17.74
C ASN A 384 -11.58 6.76 -16.77
N LEU A 385 -11.69 7.99 -17.28
CA LEU A 385 -12.24 9.09 -16.50
C LEU A 385 -13.73 9.23 -16.81
N VAL A 386 -14.53 9.58 -15.80
CA VAL A 386 -15.94 9.89 -15.98
C VAL A 386 -16.32 11.22 -15.37
N GLU A 387 -17.06 12.01 -16.14
CA GLU A 387 -17.71 13.22 -15.68
C GLU A 387 -19.11 12.89 -15.16
N ILE A 388 -19.43 13.34 -13.96
CA ILE A 388 -20.67 13.02 -13.24
C ILE A 388 -21.34 14.34 -12.85
N ASN A 389 -22.66 14.39 -13.02
CA ASN A 389 -23.44 15.54 -12.57
C ASN A 389 -23.62 15.52 -11.05
N THR A 390 -23.25 16.61 -10.36
CA THR A 390 -23.26 16.67 -8.89
C THR A 390 -24.65 16.51 -8.28
N ILE A 391 -25.70 16.93 -8.99
CA ILE A 391 -27.08 16.90 -8.46
C ILE A 391 -27.71 15.52 -8.65
N SER A 392 -27.67 15.00 -9.87
CA SER A 392 -28.33 13.74 -10.23
C SER A 392 -27.51 12.50 -9.92
N GLY A 393 -26.18 12.60 -9.85
CA GLY A 393 -25.27 11.46 -9.75
C GLY A 393 -25.10 10.66 -11.04
N LYS A 394 -25.68 11.12 -12.16
CA LYS A 394 -25.56 10.46 -13.46
C LYS A 394 -24.20 10.77 -14.12
N ILE A 395 -23.62 9.76 -14.75
CA ILE A 395 -22.46 9.94 -15.64
C ILE A 395 -22.93 10.72 -16.87
N LEU A 396 -22.28 11.85 -17.14
CA LEU A 396 -22.51 12.72 -18.28
C LEU A 396 -21.62 12.34 -19.46
N LYS A 397 -20.37 11.97 -19.18
CA LYS A 397 -19.36 11.66 -20.21
C LYS A 397 -18.34 10.66 -19.66
N THR A 398 -17.89 9.77 -20.54
CA THR A 398 -16.74 8.89 -20.29
C THR A 398 -15.63 9.27 -21.25
N TYR A 399 -14.44 9.52 -20.72
CA TYR A 399 -13.23 9.77 -21.51
C TYR A 399 -12.51 8.44 -21.68
N THR A 400 -12.40 7.98 -22.93
CA THR A 400 -11.73 6.73 -23.28
C THR A 400 -10.23 6.84 -23.03
N ASN A 401 -9.63 5.74 -22.60
CA ASN A 401 -8.18 5.60 -22.39
C ASN A 401 -7.65 4.47 -23.29
N PRO A 402 -7.28 4.76 -24.55
CA PRO A 402 -6.92 3.73 -25.53
C PRO A 402 -5.70 2.89 -25.13
N GLU A 403 -4.71 3.51 -24.48
CA GLU A 403 -3.50 2.85 -23.99
C GLU A 403 -3.72 2.10 -22.67
N ASN A 404 -4.88 2.33 -22.04
CA ASN A 404 -5.31 1.72 -20.79
C ASN A 404 -4.29 1.88 -19.65
N GLU A 405 -3.64 3.04 -19.58
CA GLU A 405 -2.79 3.40 -18.44
C GLU A 405 -3.62 3.54 -17.15
N ILE A 406 -2.98 3.32 -16.00
CA ILE A 406 -3.66 3.51 -14.71
C ILE A 406 -3.84 5.02 -14.49
N LEU A 407 -5.10 5.46 -14.39
CA LEU A 407 -5.44 6.86 -14.18
C LEU A 407 -5.67 7.12 -12.69
N GLN A 408 -4.98 8.11 -12.13
CA GLN A 408 -5.00 8.43 -10.70
C GLN A 408 -5.38 9.90 -10.46
N THR A 409 -6.08 10.13 -9.34
CA THR A 409 -6.33 11.46 -8.75
C THR A 409 -6.73 12.58 -9.74
N PRO A 410 -7.75 12.38 -10.59
CA PRO A 410 -8.12 13.37 -11.58
C PRO A 410 -8.65 14.65 -10.94
N ALA A 411 -8.39 15.80 -11.57
CA ALA A 411 -8.86 17.11 -11.12
C ALA A 411 -9.16 18.03 -12.31
N PHE A 412 -10.15 18.90 -12.15
CA PHE A 412 -10.41 19.97 -13.10
C PHE A 412 -9.43 21.12 -12.90
N ASP A 413 -9.12 21.82 -14.00
CA ASP A 413 -8.52 23.14 -13.94
C ASP A 413 -9.50 24.19 -13.38
N LYS A 414 -9.02 25.43 -13.21
CA LYS A 414 -9.86 26.53 -12.69
C LYS A 414 -11.06 26.85 -13.59
N THR A 415 -10.96 26.62 -14.90
CA THR A 415 -12.06 26.87 -15.85
C THR A 415 -13.10 25.76 -15.88
N GLY A 416 -12.73 24.55 -15.44
CA GLY A 416 -13.57 23.35 -15.54
C GLY A 416 -13.59 22.72 -16.93
N ASN A 417 -12.72 23.18 -17.85
CA ASN A 417 -12.67 22.73 -19.24
C ASN A 417 -11.49 21.80 -19.53
N ARG A 418 -10.50 21.73 -18.62
CA ARG A 418 -9.37 20.80 -18.72
C ARG A 418 -9.35 19.90 -17.50
N ILE A 419 -8.86 18.68 -17.72
CA ILE A 419 -8.70 17.67 -16.68
C ILE A 419 -7.21 17.31 -16.63
N ALA A 420 -6.62 17.37 -15.44
CA ALA A 420 -5.31 16.81 -15.15
C ALA A 420 -5.49 15.52 -14.33
N TYR A 421 -4.58 14.58 -14.50
CA TYR A 421 -4.53 13.31 -13.78
C TYR A 421 -3.07 12.84 -13.72
N ILE A 422 -2.80 11.88 -12.86
CA ILE A 422 -1.51 11.16 -12.79
C ILE A 422 -1.66 9.84 -13.50
#